data_AF-A0AAV0S8D9-F1
#
_entry.id   AF-A0AAV0S8D9-F1
#
_cell.length_a   1.000
_cell.length_b   1.000
_cell.length_c   1.000
_cell.angle_alpha   90.00
_cell.angle_beta   90.00
_cell.angle_gamma   90.00
#
_symmetry.space_group_name_H-M   'P 1'
#
loop_
_entity.id
_entity.type
_entity.pdbx_description
1 polymer ?
#
loop_
_entity_poly.entity_id
_entity_poly.type
_entity_poly.pdbx_seq_one_letter_code
_entity_poly.pdbx_strand_id
1 'polypeptide(L)'
;MQHQHGPRARRLRRCALPMAFSMTMMAWGAIDFNKEITSAANQMAWLPSDGGRTTSSRLIHTTAQCSVGSEDMTTPRTAYKLDQNHPGSDLAGETAAALAAASLAFKPYNSSYSNLLLSHAKQLFSFADDTIQNAKQFYTSSGYSASYHITNDELLWAAAWLHRATGEDYYLKYVVDNAVYMGGTGCAVKEFSWDNKYAGVQVLLSKILLEGRGSQYASTLKQYQAKADYFACSCVQKNDGYTTSRKPQEA
;
A
#
# COMPACT_ATOMS: atom_id res chain seq x y z
N MET A 1 -0.88 -30.57 -19.22
CA MET A 1 0.19 -31.11 -18.34
C MET A 1 1.43 -30.26 -18.62
N GLN A 2 2.01 -29.45 -17.73
CA GLN A 2 2.33 -29.62 -16.31
C GLN A 2 2.16 -28.30 -15.53
N HIS A 3 1.85 -28.44 -14.23
CA HIS A 3 1.76 -27.39 -13.22
C HIS A 3 3.02 -26.52 -13.11
N GLN A 4 2.89 -25.19 -13.20
CA GLN A 4 3.92 -24.24 -12.75
C GLN A 4 3.47 -23.47 -11.50
N HIS A 5 3.15 -24.18 -10.41
CA HIS A 5 3.27 -23.59 -9.07
C HIS A 5 4.72 -23.72 -8.59
N GLY A 6 5.65 -23.06 -9.28
CA GLY A 6 7.08 -23.13 -9.00
C GLY A 6 7.54 -22.22 -7.84
N PRO A 7 8.59 -22.60 -7.08
CA PRO A 7 9.16 -21.80 -5.97
C PRO A 7 9.77 -20.45 -6.38
N ARG A 8 9.80 -20.10 -7.66
CA ARG A 8 10.34 -18.84 -8.20
C ARG A 8 9.27 -17.74 -8.32
N ALA A 9 8.03 -18.07 -8.70
CA ALA A 9 6.92 -17.12 -8.71
C ALA A 9 6.62 -16.57 -7.30
N ARG A 10 6.80 -17.40 -6.26
CA ARG A 10 6.72 -16.98 -4.86
C ARG A 10 7.84 -16.03 -4.43
N ARG A 11 9.01 -16.03 -5.10
CA ARG A 11 10.13 -15.13 -4.78
C ARG A 11 9.91 -13.71 -5.30
N LEU A 12 9.27 -13.53 -6.46
CA LEU A 12 9.01 -12.18 -7.00
C LEU A 12 8.00 -11.41 -6.15
N ARG A 13 6.93 -12.07 -5.71
CA ARG A 13 5.98 -11.46 -4.76
C ARG A 13 6.68 -10.96 -3.49
N ARG A 14 7.65 -11.73 -2.97
CA ARG A 14 8.41 -11.38 -1.76
C ARG A 14 9.30 -10.15 -1.90
N CYS A 15 9.72 -9.76 -3.10
CA CYS A 15 10.56 -8.58 -3.30
C CYS A 15 9.77 -7.38 -3.82
N ALA A 16 8.76 -7.59 -4.66
CA ALA A 16 7.98 -6.50 -5.25
C ALA A 16 7.01 -5.86 -4.24
N LEU A 17 6.41 -6.66 -3.34
CA LEU A 17 5.43 -6.16 -2.39
C LEU A 17 6.04 -5.21 -1.34
N PRO A 18 7.19 -5.52 -0.70
CA PRO A 18 7.83 -4.57 0.22
C PRO A 18 8.35 -3.31 -0.46
N MET A 19 8.78 -3.39 -1.73
CA MET A 19 9.18 -2.21 -2.50
C MET A 19 7.99 -1.29 -2.79
N ALA A 20 6.87 -1.84 -3.25
CA ALA A 20 5.65 -1.08 -3.49
C ALA A 20 5.17 -0.41 -2.20
N PHE A 21 5.15 -1.16 -1.09
CA PHE A 21 4.85 -0.62 0.24
C PHE A 21 5.78 0.54 0.64
N SER A 22 7.08 0.38 0.43
CA SER A 22 8.07 1.43 0.75
C SER A 22 7.83 2.70 -0.06
N MET A 23 7.46 2.56 -1.35
CA MET A 23 7.07 3.70 -2.20
C MET A 23 5.80 4.37 -1.69
N THR A 24 4.78 3.60 -1.29
CA THR A 24 3.55 4.15 -0.70
C THR A 24 3.87 4.95 0.57
N MET A 25 4.73 4.41 1.44
CA MET A 25 5.11 5.07 2.69
C MET A 25 5.94 6.34 2.48
N MET A 26 6.90 6.33 1.55
CA MET A 26 7.65 7.54 1.19
C MET A 26 6.72 8.62 0.62
N ALA A 27 5.79 8.23 -0.27
CA ALA A 27 4.81 9.16 -0.81
C ALA A 27 3.87 9.70 0.29
N TRP A 28 3.42 8.85 1.21
CA TRP A 28 2.60 9.29 2.33
C TRP A 28 3.32 10.32 3.19
N GLY A 29 4.57 10.05 3.57
CA GLY A 29 5.39 10.99 4.32
C GLY A 29 5.58 12.32 3.58
N ALA A 30 5.85 12.28 2.27
CA ALA A 30 5.99 13.48 1.45
C ALA A 30 4.70 14.30 1.34
N ILE A 31 3.53 13.66 1.37
CA ILE A 31 2.23 14.35 1.31
C ILE A 31 1.90 15.01 2.65
N ASP A 32 2.03 14.28 3.75
CA ASP A 32 1.59 14.74 5.07
C ASP A 32 2.61 15.65 5.76
N PHE A 33 3.91 15.48 5.48
CA PHE A 33 5.00 16.25 6.08
C PHE A 33 5.74 17.13 5.06
N ASN A 34 5.07 17.53 3.97
CA ASN A 34 5.69 18.31 2.90
C ASN A 34 6.37 19.60 3.42
N LYS A 35 5.68 20.31 4.33
CA LYS A 35 6.18 21.58 4.88
C LYS A 35 7.46 21.37 5.67
N GLU A 36 7.49 20.35 6.51
CA GLU A 36 8.60 19.97 7.35
C GLU A 36 9.79 19.53 6.49
N ILE A 37 9.55 18.67 5.50
CA ILE A 37 10.58 18.19 4.56
C ILE A 37 11.18 19.36 3.76
N THR A 38 10.34 20.25 3.23
CA THR A 38 10.80 21.42 2.47
C THR A 38 11.56 22.40 3.36
N SER A 39 11.10 22.60 4.60
CA SER A 39 11.79 23.46 5.57
C SER A 39 13.16 22.91 5.98
N ALA A 40 13.27 21.60 6.19
CA ALA A 40 14.52 20.93 6.51
C ALA A 40 15.49 20.96 5.31
N ALA A 41 14.99 20.77 4.08
CA ALA A 41 15.77 20.91 2.85
C ALA A 41 16.34 22.33 2.70
N ASN A 42 15.54 23.35 3.01
CA ASN A 42 16.00 24.75 2.99
C ASN A 42 17.00 25.07 4.12
N GLN A 43 16.92 24.39 5.27
CA GLN A 43 17.90 24.50 6.36
C GLN A 43 19.22 23.75 6.05
N MET A 44 19.17 22.76 5.16
CA MET A 44 20.33 22.02 4.65
C MET A 44 20.98 22.66 3.41
N ALA A 45 20.73 23.96 3.15
CA ALA A 45 21.26 24.72 2.01
C ALA A 45 22.80 24.93 1.97
N TRP A 46 23.55 24.22 2.81
CA TRP A 46 25.02 24.16 2.80
C TRP A 46 25.56 22.94 2.05
N LEU A 47 24.68 22.02 1.61
CA LEU A 47 25.04 20.96 0.68
C LEU A 47 25.06 21.56 -0.74
N PRO A 48 26.16 21.42 -1.51
CA PRO A 48 26.29 22.06 -2.81
C PRO A 48 25.09 21.75 -3.70
N SER A 49 24.52 22.81 -4.25
CA SER A 49 23.52 22.80 -5.29
C SER A 49 24.13 22.28 -6.59
N ASP A 50 24.34 20.98 -6.70
CA ASP A 50 24.61 20.34 -7.99
C ASP A 50 23.28 20.20 -8.74
N GLY A 51 22.96 21.29 -9.46
CA GLY A 51 22.00 21.27 -10.54
C GLY A 51 22.43 20.25 -11.60
N GLY A 52 21.50 19.38 -11.98
CA GLY A 52 21.63 18.56 -13.18
C GLY A 52 22.12 17.12 -12.94
N ARG A 53 21.24 16.28 -12.39
CA ARG A 53 21.15 14.90 -12.89
C ARG A 53 19.70 14.61 -13.25
N THR A 54 19.44 14.65 -14.56
CA THR A 54 18.32 13.96 -15.19
C THR A 54 18.29 12.52 -14.69
N THR A 55 17.40 12.21 -13.76
CA THR A 55 17.10 10.83 -13.40
C THR A 55 16.29 10.23 -14.55
N SER A 56 16.99 9.50 -15.40
CA SER A 56 16.37 8.63 -16.40
C SER A 56 15.34 7.75 -15.72
N SER A 57 14.07 7.90 -16.11
CA SER A 57 12.99 6.99 -15.79
C SER A 57 13.26 5.64 -16.44
N ARG A 58 14.01 4.79 -15.75
CA ARG A 58 14.13 3.36 -16.01
C ARG A 58 14.08 2.64 -14.68
N LEU A 59 12.86 2.22 -14.30
CA LEU A 59 12.65 1.22 -13.26
C LEU A 59 13.22 -0.10 -13.78
N ILE A 60 14.49 -0.38 -13.49
CA ILE A 60 15.10 -1.68 -13.74
C ILE A 60 15.01 -2.46 -12.43
N HIS A 61 14.11 -3.45 -12.40
CA HIS A 61 14.02 -4.41 -11.30
C HIS A 61 15.06 -5.52 -11.50
N THR A 62 15.80 -5.87 -10.45
CA THR A 62 16.54 -7.14 -10.42
C THR A 62 16.47 -7.84 -9.08
N THR A 63 16.13 -9.12 -9.14
CA THR A 63 16.39 -10.11 -8.11
C THR A 63 17.81 -10.65 -8.27
N ALA A 64 18.69 -10.44 -7.29
CA ALA A 64 19.83 -11.32 -7.07
C ALA A 64 20.25 -11.26 -5.61
N GLN A 65 20.64 -12.41 -5.06
CA GLN A 65 21.31 -12.50 -3.78
C GLN A 65 22.58 -11.64 -3.85
N CYS A 66 22.68 -10.63 -2.98
CA CYS A 66 23.73 -9.63 -3.05
C CYS A 66 25.02 -10.13 -2.36
N SER A 67 26.01 -10.48 -3.18
CA SER A 67 27.44 -10.34 -2.81
C SER A 67 28.29 -9.87 -4.00
N VAL A 68 27.66 -9.27 -5.02
CA VAL A 68 28.33 -8.67 -6.18
C VAL A 68 27.59 -7.40 -6.58
N GLY A 69 28.32 -6.38 -7.04
CA GLY A 69 27.76 -5.11 -7.49
C GLY A 69 26.71 -5.30 -8.59
N SER A 70 25.67 -4.47 -8.58
CA SER A 70 24.53 -4.56 -9.52
C SER A 70 24.94 -4.38 -10.99
N GLU A 71 26.06 -3.70 -11.21
CA GLU A 71 26.75 -3.47 -12.47
C GLU A 71 27.43 -4.72 -13.04
N ASP A 72 27.78 -5.70 -12.21
CA ASP A 72 28.62 -6.85 -12.59
C ASP A 72 27.86 -8.20 -12.52
N MET A 73 26.53 -8.14 -12.52
CA MET A 73 25.69 -9.32 -12.50
C MET A 73 25.56 -9.96 -13.89
N THR A 74 26.10 -11.17 -14.04
CA THR A 74 25.99 -12.05 -15.21
C THR A 74 24.77 -12.99 -15.19
N THR A 75 23.92 -12.91 -14.17
CA THR A 75 22.72 -13.75 -14.07
C THR A 75 21.55 -13.23 -14.92
N PRO A 76 20.76 -14.11 -15.59
CA PRO A 76 19.62 -13.67 -16.39
C PRO A 76 18.56 -12.92 -15.57
N ARG A 77 18.28 -11.67 -15.95
CA ARG A 77 17.21 -10.82 -15.37
C ARG A 77 15.86 -11.19 -15.99
N THR A 78 15.26 -12.27 -15.52
CA THR A 78 13.95 -12.72 -16.03
C THR A 78 12.83 -11.86 -15.44
N ALA A 79 12.08 -11.17 -16.29
CA ALA A 79 10.87 -10.44 -15.88
C ALA A 79 9.67 -11.38 -15.81
N TYR A 80 8.81 -11.17 -14.82
CA TYR A 80 7.57 -11.92 -14.62
C TYR A 80 6.41 -10.94 -14.58
N LYS A 81 5.30 -11.30 -15.22
CA LYS A 81 4.09 -10.48 -15.28
C LYS A 81 2.94 -11.16 -14.56
N LEU A 82 2.03 -10.34 -14.05
CA LEU A 82 0.71 -10.79 -13.61
C LEU A 82 -0.25 -10.70 -14.80
N ASP A 83 -1.13 -11.69 -14.93
CA ASP A 83 -2.23 -11.68 -15.89
C ASP A 83 -3.43 -12.44 -15.30
N GLN A 84 -4.55 -12.50 -16.04
CA GLN A 84 -5.77 -13.16 -15.57
C GLN A 84 -5.56 -14.65 -15.26
N ASN A 85 -4.58 -15.31 -15.90
CA ASN A 85 -4.27 -16.72 -15.69
C ASN A 85 -3.26 -16.93 -14.54
N HIS A 86 -2.54 -15.87 -14.15
CA HIS A 86 -1.58 -15.83 -13.05
C HIS A 86 -1.86 -14.61 -12.14
N PRO A 87 -2.98 -14.62 -11.39
CA PRO A 87 -3.45 -13.46 -10.64
C PRO A 87 -2.54 -13.15 -9.45
N GLY A 88 -2.45 -11.86 -9.08
CA GLY A 88 -1.65 -11.37 -7.94
C GLY A 88 -2.25 -10.09 -7.37
N SER A 89 -3.43 -10.20 -6.77
CA SER A 89 -4.24 -9.09 -6.29
C SER A 89 -3.60 -8.33 -5.13
N ASP A 90 -2.81 -9.02 -4.29
CA ASP A 90 -1.92 -8.45 -3.26
C ASP A 90 -0.99 -7.40 -3.88
N LEU A 91 -0.15 -7.85 -4.82
CA LEU A 91 0.85 -7.00 -5.44
C LEU A 91 0.22 -5.92 -6.32
N ALA A 92 -0.86 -6.25 -7.04
CA ALA A 92 -1.58 -5.28 -7.85
C ALA A 92 -2.25 -4.20 -6.97
N GLY A 93 -2.84 -4.57 -5.84
CA GLY A 93 -3.43 -3.66 -4.87
C GLY A 93 -2.39 -2.73 -4.25
N GLU A 94 -1.27 -3.26 -3.73
CA GLU A 94 -0.22 -2.40 -3.17
C GLU A 94 0.42 -1.49 -4.23
N THR A 95 0.59 -1.98 -5.46
CA THR A 95 1.11 -1.14 -6.55
C THR A 95 0.10 -0.04 -6.92
N ALA A 96 -1.20 -0.33 -6.91
CA ALA A 96 -2.23 0.68 -7.11
C ALA A 96 -2.19 1.74 -6.01
N ALA A 97 -2.05 1.35 -4.74
CA ALA A 97 -1.87 2.27 -3.61
C ALA A 97 -0.63 3.15 -3.78
N ALA A 98 0.51 2.54 -4.14
CA ALA A 98 1.78 3.24 -4.36
C ALA A 98 1.66 4.30 -5.47
N LEU A 99 1.05 3.94 -6.61
CA LEU A 99 0.85 4.86 -7.73
C LEU A 99 -0.16 5.97 -7.40
N ALA A 100 -1.24 5.65 -6.66
CA ALA A 100 -2.19 6.65 -6.20
C ALA A 100 -1.55 7.65 -5.22
N ALA A 101 -0.78 7.17 -4.25
CA ALA A 101 -0.03 8.02 -3.32
C ALA A 101 1.02 8.86 -4.07
N ALA A 102 1.80 8.24 -4.97
CA ALA A 102 2.78 8.96 -5.79
C ALA A 102 2.11 10.04 -6.66
N SER A 103 0.93 9.78 -7.23
CA SER A 103 0.20 10.78 -8.02
C SER A 103 -0.07 12.05 -7.21
N LEU A 104 -0.45 11.92 -5.94
CA LEU A 104 -0.66 13.05 -5.03
C LEU A 104 0.64 13.79 -4.74
N ALA A 105 1.72 13.05 -4.45
CA ALA A 105 3.02 13.63 -4.16
C ALA A 105 3.61 14.41 -5.36
N PHE A 106 3.44 13.90 -6.58
CA PHE A 106 3.92 14.55 -7.81
C PHE A 106 2.99 15.65 -8.33
N LYS A 107 1.75 15.75 -7.85
CA LYS A 107 0.75 16.71 -8.34
C LYS A 107 1.26 18.17 -8.38
N PRO A 108 1.99 18.69 -7.36
CA PRO A 108 2.51 20.06 -7.39
C PRO A 108 3.65 20.28 -8.39
N TYR A 109 4.36 19.22 -8.78
CA TYR A 109 5.60 19.32 -9.56
C TYR A 109 5.41 18.93 -11.04
N ASN A 110 4.56 17.93 -11.31
CA ASN A 110 4.28 17.46 -12.66
C ASN A 110 2.87 16.85 -12.73
N SER A 111 1.90 17.67 -13.15
CA SER A 111 0.49 17.26 -13.26
C SER A 111 0.25 16.19 -14.33
N SER A 112 0.99 16.22 -15.44
CA SER A 112 0.86 15.20 -16.51
C SER A 112 1.31 13.82 -16.01
N TYR A 113 2.44 13.77 -15.29
CA TYR A 113 2.94 12.53 -14.71
C TYR A 113 2.04 12.04 -13.57
N SER A 114 1.54 12.95 -12.72
CA SER A 114 0.53 12.66 -11.70
C SER A 114 -0.71 11.98 -12.30
N ASN A 115 -1.26 12.50 -13.40
CA ASN A 115 -2.41 11.93 -14.07
C ASN A 115 -2.12 10.54 -14.67
N LEU A 116 -0.92 10.34 -15.24
CA LEU A 116 -0.50 9.04 -15.75
C LEU A 116 -0.42 7.99 -14.65
N LEU A 117 0.20 8.33 -13.51
CA LEU A 117 0.29 7.46 -12.34
C LEU A 117 -1.11 7.08 -11.83
N LEU A 118 -2.00 8.07 -11.73
CA LEU A 118 -3.37 7.86 -11.27
C LEU A 118 -4.16 6.96 -12.23
N SER A 119 -4.01 7.13 -13.54
CA SER A 119 -4.64 6.26 -14.54
C SER A 119 -4.20 4.80 -14.37
N HIS A 120 -2.90 4.55 -14.18
CA HIS A 120 -2.39 3.20 -13.93
C HIS A 120 -2.83 2.64 -12.57
N ALA A 121 -2.94 3.47 -11.54
CA ALA A 121 -3.46 3.06 -10.25
C ALA A 121 -4.90 2.52 -10.36
N LYS A 122 -5.77 3.20 -11.11
CA LYS A 122 -7.15 2.75 -11.35
C LYS A 122 -7.21 1.43 -12.12
N GLN A 123 -6.36 1.27 -13.14
CA GLN A 123 -6.28 0.03 -13.92
C GLN A 123 -5.84 -1.16 -13.06
N LEU A 124 -4.81 -0.98 -12.24
CA LEU A 124 -4.31 -2.03 -11.36
C LEU A 124 -5.30 -2.39 -10.26
N PHE A 125 -5.99 -1.40 -9.68
CA PHE A 125 -7.05 -1.65 -8.71
C PHE A 125 -8.19 -2.48 -9.32
N SER A 126 -8.65 -2.12 -10.52
CA SER A 126 -9.71 -2.87 -11.21
C SER A 126 -9.28 -4.30 -11.50
N PHE A 127 -8.05 -4.50 -11.97
CA PHE A 127 -7.47 -5.83 -12.16
C PHE A 127 -7.40 -6.64 -10.85
N ALA A 128 -7.01 -6.01 -9.74
CA ALA A 128 -6.93 -6.66 -8.44
C ALA A 128 -8.32 -7.08 -7.91
N ASP A 129 -9.33 -6.22 -8.07
CA ASP A 129 -10.71 -6.50 -7.62
C ASP A 129 -11.36 -7.60 -8.49
N ASP A 130 -11.25 -7.50 -9.82
CA ASP A 130 -11.81 -8.48 -10.76
C ASP A 130 -11.26 -9.88 -10.52
N THR A 131 -9.95 -9.99 -10.26
CA THR A 131 -9.31 -11.29 -9.99
C THR A 131 -9.85 -11.95 -8.72
N ILE A 132 -10.21 -11.17 -7.70
CA ILE A 132 -10.81 -11.66 -6.46
C ILE A 132 -12.27 -12.05 -6.66
N GLN A 133 -13.05 -11.23 -7.39
CA GLN A 133 -14.44 -11.55 -7.70
C GLN A 133 -14.56 -12.84 -8.52
N ASN A 134 -13.70 -13.01 -9.52
CA ASN A 134 -13.64 -14.24 -10.31
C ASN A 134 -13.24 -15.44 -9.43
N ALA A 135 -12.22 -15.30 -8.58
CA ALA A 135 -11.82 -16.39 -7.67
C ALA A 135 -12.96 -16.82 -6.72
N LYS A 136 -13.78 -15.88 -6.23
CA LYS A 136 -14.97 -16.22 -5.41
C LYS A 136 -15.98 -17.08 -6.16
N GLN A 137 -16.22 -16.79 -7.44
CA GLN A 137 -17.20 -17.52 -8.26
C GLN A 137 -16.78 -18.97 -8.53
N PHE A 138 -15.48 -19.26 -8.62
CA PHE A 138 -14.98 -20.60 -8.91
C PHE A 138 -14.79 -21.49 -7.67
N TYR A 139 -14.57 -20.92 -6.49
CA TYR A 139 -14.16 -21.67 -5.29
C TYR A 139 -15.14 -21.59 -4.12
N THR A 140 -16.45 -21.58 -4.39
CA THR A 140 -17.52 -21.58 -3.37
C THR A 140 -17.49 -22.76 -2.38
N SER A 141 -16.69 -23.80 -2.60
CA SER A 141 -16.74 -25.05 -1.83
C SER A 141 -15.41 -25.63 -1.32
N SER A 142 -14.27 -24.94 -1.43
CA SER A 142 -13.00 -25.54 -0.95
C SER A 142 -11.94 -24.55 -0.51
N GLY A 143 -11.70 -24.42 0.81
CA GLY A 143 -10.40 -24.16 1.45
C GLY A 143 -9.55 -22.96 1.03
N TYR A 144 -9.99 -22.14 0.07
CA TYR A 144 -9.26 -20.99 -0.50
C TYR A 144 -9.36 -19.74 0.39
N SER A 145 -9.72 -19.89 1.67
CA SER A 145 -9.93 -18.77 2.59
C SER A 145 -8.63 -18.08 2.99
N ALA A 146 -7.49 -18.77 2.99
CA ALA A 146 -6.21 -18.18 3.41
C ALA A 146 -5.74 -17.06 2.46
N SER A 147 -5.65 -17.31 1.14
CA SER A 147 -5.29 -16.26 0.17
C SER A 147 -6.37 -15.17 0.02
N TYR A 148 -7.62 -15.52 0.31
CA TYR A 148 -8.74 -14.58 0.32
C TYR A 148 -8.58 -13.52 1.42
N HIS A 149 -8.15 -13.90 2.62
CA HIS A 149 -7.90 -12.94 3.71
C HIS A 149 -6.61 -12.12 3.52
N ILE A 150 -5.61 -12.64 2.80
CA ILE A 150 -4.28 -12.05 2.59
C ILE A 150 -4.27 -10.89 1.58
N THR A 151 -5.37 -10.64 0.84
CA THR A 151 -5.42 -9.58 -0.20
C THR A 151 -6.45 -8.49 0.08
N ASN A 152 -7.27 -8.70 1.11
CA ASN A 152 -8.39 -7.82 1.42
C ASN A 152 -7.90 -6.47 1.97
N ASP A 153 -6.83 -6.46 2.74
CA ASP A 153 -6.24 -5.23 3.25
C ASP A 153 -5.54 -4.42 2.16
N GLU A 154 -4.84 -5.03 1.20
CA GLU A 154 -4.28 -4.29 0.04
C GLU A 154 -5.37 -3.65 -0.82
N LEU A 155 -6.54 -4.29 -0.98
CA LEU A 155 -7.65 -3.68 -1.71
C LEU A 155 -8.27 -2.50 -0.96
N LEU A 156 -8.55 -2.66 0.34
CA LEU A 156 -9.07 -1.55 1.16
C LEU A 156 -8.05 -0.39 1.20
N TRP A 157 -6.76 -0.71 1.25
CA TRP A 157 -5.65 0.24 1.20
C TRP A 157 -5.57 0.99 -0.12
N ALA A 158 -5.61 0.27 -1.24
CA ALA A 158 -5.63 0.87 -2.58
C ALA A 158 -6.85 1.77 -2.78
N ALA A 159 -8.04 1.33 -2.37
CA ALA A 159 -9.26 2.12 -2.46
C ALA A 159 -9.19 3.37 -1.58
N ALA A 160 -8.66 3.29 -0.36
CA ALA A 160 -8.46 4.46 0.50
C ALA A 160 -7.52 5.50 -0.15
N TRP A 161 -6.41 5.06 -0.75
CA TRP A 161 -5.49 5.94 -1.48
C TRP A 161 -6.10 6.53 -2.74
N LEU A 162 -6.84 5.74 -3.51
CA LEU A 162 -7.55 6.21 -4.71
C LEU A 162 -8.61 7.24 -4.35
N HIS A 163 -9.39 7.03 -3.28
CA HIS A 163 -10.32 8.05 -2.79
C HIS A 163 -9.57 9.34 -2.41
N ARG A 164 -8.44 9.21 -1.71
CA ARG A 164 -7.62 10.36 -1.32
C ARG A 164 -7.07 11.12 -2.54
N ALA A 165 -6.68 10.40 -3.59
CA ALA A 165 -6.10 10.98 -4.80
C ALA A 165 -7.13 11.63 -5.72
N THR A 166 -8.32 11.04 -5.85
CA THR A 166 -9.36 11.43 -6.81
C THR A 166 -10.48 12.27 -6.20
N GLY A 167 -10.80 12.04 -4.93
CA GLY A 167 -12.04 12.52 -4.30
C GLY A 167 -13.31 11.77 -4.75
N GLU A 168 -13.20 10.72 -5.58
CA GLU A 168 -14.35 9.97 -6.09
C GLU A 168 -15.01 9.15 -4.98
N ASP A 169 -16.33 9.30 -4.80
CA ASP A 169 -17.09 8.61 -3.75
C ASP A 169 -17.11 7.10 -3.93
N TYR A 170 -17.00 6.62 -5.19
CA TYR A 170 -16.90 5.20 -5.52
C TYR A 170 -15.91 4.45 -4.64
N TYR A 171 -14.70 4.98 -4.48
CA TYR A 171 -13.65 4.32 -3.70
C TYR A 171 -13.94 4.37 -2.19
N LEU A 172 -14.53 5.46 -1.69
CA LEU A 172 -14.92 5.55 -0.28
C LEU A 172 -16.05 4.56 0.03
N LYS A 173 -17.06 4.52 -0.84
CA LYS A 173 -18.14 3.54 -0.78
C LYS A 173 -17.60 2.11 -0.82
N TYR A 174 -16.64 1.82 -1.69
CA TYR A 174 -16.00 0.51 -1.77
C TYR A 174 -15.39 0.09 -0.43
N VAL A 175 -14.61 0.96 0.22
CA VAL A 175 -14.01 0.64 1.52
C VAL A 175 -15.08 0.45 2.59
N VAL A 176 -16.13 1.27 2.58
CA VAL A 176 -17.23 1.22 3.57
C VAL A 176 -18.09 -0.04 3.42
N ASP A 177 -18.51 -0.37 2.20
CA ASP A 177 -19.36 -1.52 1.92
C ASP A 177 -18.63 -2.84 2.21
N ASN A 178 -17.32 -2.88 1.98
CA ASN A 178 -16.50 -4.05 2.24
C ASN A 178 -15.89 -4.10 3.64
N ALA A 179 -16.11 -3.08 4.48
CA ALA A 179 -15.40 -2.87 5.74
C ALA A 179 -15.42 -4.06 6.71
N VAL A 180 -16.58 -4.70 6.88
CA VAL A 180 -16.74 -5.84 7.80
C VAL A 180 -16.18 -7.10 7.18
N TYR A 181 -16.59 -7.39 5.94
CA TYR A 181 -16.28 -8.64 5.26
C TYR A 181 -14.79 -8.77 4.91
N MET A 182 -14.13 -7.66 4.57
CA MET A 182 -12.70 -7.59 4.34
C MET A 182 -11.89 -7.37 5.61
N GLY A 183 -12.50 -7.34 6.81
CA GLY A 183 -11.79 -7.24 8.08
C GLY A 183 -11.34 -5.83 8.49
N GLY A 184 -11.63 -4.80 7.69
CA GLY A 184 -11.27 -3.40 7.94
C GLY A 184 -11.75 -2.86 9.29
N THR A 185 -12.99 -3.15 9.68
CA THR A 185 -13.57 -2.75 10.98
C THR A 185 -13.62 -3.88 12.00
N GLY A 186 -13.39 -5.13 11.58
CA GLY A 186 -13.39 -6.30 12.47
C GLY A 186 -12.07 -6.46 13.23
N CYS A 187 -10.94 -6.35 12.52
CA CYS A 187 -9.62 -6.66 13.05
C CYS A 187 -9.02 -5.48 13.82
N ALA A 188 -8.84 -5.64 15.13
CA ALA A 188 -7.95 -4.77 15.90
C ALA A 188 -6.52 -5.25 15.69
N VAL A 189 -5.74 -4.51 14.92
CA VAL A 189 -4.36 -4.89 14.58
C VAL A 189 -3.35 -4.15 15.45
N LYS A 190 -2.19 -4.77 15.67
CA LYS A 190 -1.07 -4.22 16.44
C LYS A 190 0.18 -4.00 15.57
N GLU A 191 0.07 -4.28 14.28
CA GLU A 191 1.16 -4.19 13.32
C GLU A 191 0.68 -3.46 12.07
N PHE A 192 1.58 -2.67 11.51
CA PHE A 192 1.46 -2.08 10.18
C PHE A 192 2.74 -2.42 9.42
N SER A 193 2.62 -3.14 8.30
CA SER A 193 3.79 -3.63 7.56
C SER A 193 3.48 -3.90 6.10
N TRP A 194 4.49 -4.33 5.35
CA TRP A 194 4.36 -4.71 3.95
C TRP A 194 3.38 -5.88 3.71
N ASP A 195 2.99 -6.60 4.76
CA ASP A 195 2.03 -7.73 4.71
C ASP A 195 0.69 -7.40 5.37
N ASN A 196 0.60 -6.33 6.18
CA ASN A 196 -0.65 -5.95 6.87
C ASN A 196 -0.92 -4.44 6.78
N LYS A 197 -1.96 -4.05 6.03
CA LYS A 197 -2.34 -2.65 5.78
C LYS A 197 -3.48 -2.13 6.65
N TYR A 198 -4.12 -2.96 7.48
CA TYR A 198 -5.33 -2.57 8.22
C TYR A 198 -5.14 -1.32 9.08
N ALA A 199 -4.02 -1.22 9.80
CA ALA A 199 -3.71 -0.05 10.61
C ALA A 199 -3.63 1.23 9.76
N GLY A 200 -3.00 1.15 8.58
CA GLY A 200 -2.92 2.26 7.63
C GLY A 200 -4.29 2.67 7.10
N VAL A 201 -5.12 1.70 6.70
CA VAL A 201 -6.50 1.95 6.24
C VAL A 201 -7.32 2.63 7.34
N GLN A 202 -7.25 2.10 8.55
CA GLN A 202 -7.97 2.62 9.71
C GLN A 202 -7.58 4.08 9.99
N VAL A 203 -6.29 4.40 9.97
CA VAL A 203 -5.80 5.77 10.14
C VAL A 203 -6.25 6.69 9.00
N LEU A 204 -6.14 6.28 7.74
CA LEU A 204 -6.56 7.09 6.58
C LEU A 204 -8.06 7.40 6.62
N LEU A 205 -8.91 6.42 6.93
CA LEU A 205 -10.35 6.64 6.99
C LEU A 205 -10.77 7.48 8.20
N SER A 206 -10.06 7.35 9.31
CA SER A 206 -10.25 8.22 10.48
C SER A 206 -9.98 9.67 10.12
N LYS A 207 -8.93 9.93 9.34
CA LYS A 207 -8.63 11.28 8.84
C LYS A 207 -9.77 11.87 8.02
N ILE A 208 -10.37 11.09 7.11
CA ILE A 208 -11.53 11.53 6.30
C ILE A 208 -12.69 11.96 7.20
N LEU A 209 -13.00 11.17 8.23
CA LEU A 209 -14.03 11.50 9.22
C LEU A 209 -13.73 12.80 9.97
N LEU A 210 -12.49 12.97 10.44
CA LEU A 210 -12.05 14.14 11.19
C LEU A 210 -12.04 15.42 10.33
N GLU A 211 -11.79 15.29 9.03
CA GLU A 211 -11.92 16.38 8.05
C GLU A 211 -13.40 16.74 7.76
N GLY A 212 -14.37 16.07 8.39
CA GLY A 212 -15.80 16.27 8.16
C GLY A 212 -16.28 15.76 6.81
N ARG A 213 -15.46 14.96 6.11
CA ARG A 213 -15.78 14.36 4.81
C ARG A 213 -16.44 13.00 5.01
N GLY A 214 -17.27 12.59 4.05
CA GLY A 214 -17.91 11.28 4.08
C GLY A 214 -18.96 11.12 5.18
N SER A 215 -19.67 12.18 5.54
CA SER A 215 -20.72 12.20 6.57
C SER A 215 -21.79 11.11 6.37
N GLN A 216 -22.11 10.77 5.12
CA GLN A 216 -23.01 9.68 4.75
C GLN A 216 -22.54 8.29 5.21
N TYR A 217 -21.25 8.11 5.48
CA TYR A 217 -20.64 6.87 5.96
C TYR A 217 -20.12 6.96 7.40
N ALA A 218 -20.56 7.97 8.16
CA ALA A 218 -20.02 8.27 9.50
C ALA A 218 -20.07 7.08 10.47
N SER A 219 -21.09 6.22 10.39
CA SER A 219 -21.20 5.03 11.24
C SER A 219 -20.02 4.07 11.06
N THR A 220 -19.67 3.76 9.81
CA THR A 220 -18.55 2.86 9.47
C THR A 220 -17.20 3.55 9.71
N LEU A 221 -17.08 4.83 9.36
CA LEU A 221 -15.85 5.59 9.61
C LEU A 221 -15.53 5.71 11.10
N LYS A 222 -16.53 5.83 11.98
CA LYS A 222 -16.35 5.78 13.45
C LYS A 222 -15.82 4.43 13.92
N GLN A 223 -16.19 3.33 13.26
CA GLN A 223 -15.61 2.01 13.58
C GLN A 223 -14.14 1.95 13.16
N TYR A 224 -13.78 2.47 11.98
CA TYR A 224 -12.37 2.61 11.58
C TYR A 224 -11.57 3.47 12.56
N GLN A 225 -12.17 4.58 13.03
CA GLN A 225 -11.58 5.43 14.08
C GLN A 225 -11.31 4.67 15.36
N ALA A 226 -12.28 3.92 15.88
CA ALA A 226 -12.08 3.12 17.08
C ALA A 226 -10.92 2.11 16.94
N LYS A 227 -10.69 1.56 15.74
CA LYS A 227 -9.55 0.65 15.48
C LYS A 227 -8.22 1.40 15.32
N ALA A 228 -8.23 2.56 14.68
CA ALA A 228 -7.05 3.42 14.59
C ALA A 228 -6.60 3.87 15.99
N ASP A 229 -7.54 4.27 16.84
CA ASP A 229 -7.28 4.66 18.23
C ASP A 229 -6.70 3.48 19.02
N TYR A 230 -7.25 2.27 18.85
CA TYR A 230 -6.70 1.06 19.45
C TYR A 230 -5.26 0.82 19.03
N PHE A 231 -4.95 0.92 17.73
CA PHE A 231 -3.60 0.75 17.21
C PHE A 231 -2.65 1.82 17.79
N ALA A 232 -3.03 3.09 17.76
CA ALA A 232 -2.24 4.18 18.32
C ALA A 232 -1.96 3.98 19.82
N CYS A 233 -2.98 3.62 20.61
CA CYS A 233 -2.83 3.31 22.04
C CYS A 233 -1.93 2.10 22.27
N SER A 234 -1.94 1.11 21.38
CA SER A 234 -1.03 -0.05 21.47
C SER A 234 0.43 0.35 21.29
N CYS A 235 0.73 1.28 20.38
CA CYS A 235 2.08 1.78 20.13
C CYS A 235 2.65 2.59 21.30
N VAL A 236 1.79 3.33 22.03
CA VAL A 236 2.19 4.14 23.20
C VAL A 236 1.99 3.43 24.54
N GLN A 237 1.74 2.12 24.52
CA GLN A 237 1.56 1.27 25.69
C GLN A 237 0.41 1.67 26.63
N LYS A 238 -0.65 2.27 26.10
CA LYS A 238 -1.83 2.70 26.88
C LYS A 238 -3.05 1.77 26.76
N ASN A 239 -2.90 0.63 26.10
CA ASN A 239 -3.92 -0.41 26.10
C ASN A 239 -3.70 -1.33 27.30
N ASP A 240 -4.61 -1.29 28.28
CA ASP A 240 -4.64 -2.10 29.52
C ASP A 240 -4.36 -3.61 29.26
N GLY A 241 -3.07 -3.99 29.16
CA GLY A 241 -2.61 -5.37 28.99
C GLY A 241 -2.43 -5.90 27.55
N TYR A 242 -2.64 -5.10 26.49
CA TYR A 242 -2.53 -5.56 25.09
C TYR A 242 -1.49 -4.78 24.26
N THR A 243 -0.33 -4.51 24.83
CA THR A 243 0.71 -3.65 24.24
C THR A 243 1.74 -4.42 23.39
N THR A 244 2.40 -3.72 22.46
CA THR A 244 3.57 -4.25 21.74
C THR A 244 4.80 -4.23 22.67
N SER A 245 5.52 -5.35 22.77
CA SER A 245 6.68 -5.49 23.67
C SER A 245 7.79 -4.50 23.31
N ARG A 246 8.24 -3.69 24.28
CA ARG A 246 9.54 -2.98 24.16
C ARG A 246 10.67 -3.89 24.60
N LYS A 247 11.83 -3.78 23.98
CA LYS A 247 13.08 -4.21 24.62
C LYS A 247 13.36 -3.26 25.79
N PRO A 248 13.87 -3.74 26.93
CA PRO A 248 14.32 -2.88 28.01
C PRO A 248 15.30 -1.84 27.45
N GLN A 249 15.15 -0.58 27.85
CA GLN A 249 16.24 0.38 27.66
C GLN A 249 17.39 -0.10 28.54
N GLU A 250 18.46 -0.58 27.91
CA GLU A 250 19.75 -0.72 28.58
C GLU A 250 20.16 0.68 29.05
N ALA A 251 20.27 0.81 30.37
CA ALA A 251 20.72 2.00 31.06
C ALA A 251 22.26 2.05 31.09
#